data_AF-A0A2P8NJD3-F1
#
_entry.id   AF-A0A2P8NJD3-F1
#
_cell.length_a   1.000
_cell.length_b   1.000
_cell.length_c   1.000
_cell.angle_alpha   90.00
_cell.angle_beta   90.00
_cell.angle_gamma   90.00
#
_symmetry.space_group_name_H-M   'P 1'
#
loop_
_entity.id
_entity.type
_entity.pdbx_description
1 polymer ?
#
loop_
_entity_poly.entity_id
_entity_poly.type
_entity_poly.pdbx_seq_one_letter_code
_entity_poly.pdbx_strand_id
1 'polypeptide(L)' 'MAKEIKISRSATTGRFVTKPIGKGKAEKFTAVEGMKKSAAAKAVSKELTGRGLKGDAYRAELVKAFKKA' A
#
# COMPACT_ATOMS: atom_id res chain seq x y z
N MET A 1 -14.43 -34.85 3.44
CA MET A 1 -14.17 -33.79 4.44
C MET A 1 -13.69 -32.55 3.71
N ALA A 2 -14.55 -31.55 3.51
CA ALA A 2 -14.14 -30.27 2.92
C ALA A 2 -13.76 -29.32 4.07
N LYS A 3 -12.49 -28.91 4.12
CA LYS A 3 -11.99 -27.99 5.14
C LYS A 3 -12.51 -26.59 4.81
N GLU A 4 -13.46 -26.08 5.58
CA GLU A 4 -13.93 -24.70 5.44
C GLU A 4 -12.81 -23.73 5.83
N ILE A 5 -12.15 -23.17 4.82
CA ILE A 5 -11.20 -22.08 4.99
C ILE A 5 -12.02 -20.81 5.18
N LYS A 6 -12.31 -20.45 6.44
CA LYS A 6 -12.90 -19.16 6.78
C LYS A 6 -11.89 -18.06 6.49
N ILE A 7 -11.94 -17.53 5.27
CA ILE A 7 -11.22 -16.32 4.88
C ILE A 7 -11.85 -15.18 5.70
N SER A 8 -11.18 -14.76 6.77
CA SER A 8 -11.56 -13.58 7.54
C SER A 8 -11.45 -12.36 6.63
N ARG A 9 -12.58 -11.92 6.09
CA ARG A 9 -12.65 -10.72 5.24
C ARG A 9 -12.38 -9.50 6.11
N SER A 10 -11.20 -8.91 5.95
CA SER A 10 -10.74 -7.69 6.64
C SER A 10 -11.56 -6.41 6.32
N ALA A 11 -12.66 -6.51 5.55
CA ALA A 11 -13.49 -5.37 5.19
C ALA A 11 -14.97 -5.71 5.42
N THR A 12 -15.63 -4.96 6.30
CA THR A 12 -17.05 -5.06 6.66
C THR A 12 -17.99 -4.87 5.47
N THR A 13 -17.49 -4.28 4.38
CA THR A 13 -18.19 -4.22 3.09
C THR A 13 -17.33 -4.98 2.09
N GLY A 14 -17.85 -6.06 1.50
CA GLY A 14 -17.14 -6.93 0.56
C GLY A 14 -16.65 -6.29 -0.74
N ARG A 15 -16.46 -4.97 -0.78
CA ARG A 15 -15.82 -4.24 -1.87
C ARG A 15 -14.31 -4.44 -1.76
N PHE A 16 -13.79 -5.37 -2.55
CA PHE A 16 -12.41 -5.29 -3.00
C PHE A 16 -12.22 -3.96 -3.72
N VAL A 17 -11.47 -3.04 -3.11
CA VAL A 17 -11.14 -1.77 -3.76
C VAL A 17 -10.07 -2.06 -4.80
N THR A 18 -10.49 -2.27 -6.04
CA THR A 18 -9.59 -2.45 -7.21
C THR A 18 -8.93 -1.13 -7.65
N LYS A 19 -9.37 -0.01 -7.09
CA LYS A 19 -8.83 1.34 -7.36
C LYS A 19 -7.88 1.76 -6.23
N PRO A 20 -6.82 2.53 -6.52
CA PRO A 20 -5.94 3.07 -5.49
C PRO A 20 -6.76 3.84 -4.46
N ILE A 21 -6.60 3.48 -3.19
CA ILE A 21 -7.21 4.19 -2.06
C ILE A 21 -6.54 5.56 -2.05
N GLY A 22 -7.23 6.59 -2.57
CA GLY A 22 -6.65 7.93 -2.73
C GLY A 22 -6.00 8.45 -1.45
N LYS A 23 -4.99 9.32 -1.57
CA LYS A 23 -4.05 9.72 -0.50
C LYS A 23 -4.72 9.96 0.86
N GLY A 24 -5.78 10.75 0.92
CA GLY A 24 -6.45 11.06 2.19
C GLY A 24 -7.17 9.86 2.85
N LYS A 25 -7.67 8.90 2.06
CA LYS A 25 -8.25 7.65 2.59
C LYS A 25 -7.16 6.69 3.05
N ALA A 26 -6.03 6.63 2.33
CA ALA A 26 -4.88 5.83 2.74
C ALA A 26 -4.30 6.34 4.08
N GLU A 27 -4.21 7.65 4.28
CA GLU A 27 -3.74 8.25 5.54
C GLU A 27 -4.65 7.88 6.72
N LYS A 28 -5.98 8.00 6.56
CA LYS A 28 -6.94 7.57 7.59
C LYS A 28 -6.84 6.08 7.90
N PHE A 29 -6.71 5.25 6.87
CA PHE A 29 -6.52 3.80 7.05
C PHE A 29 -5.22 3.49 7.80
N THR A 30 -4.11 4.13 7.43
CA THR A 30 -2.83 3.92 8.13
C THR A 30 -2.88 4.37 9.60
N ALA A 31 -3.66 5.40 9.91
CA ALA A 31 -3.84 5.87 11.28
C ALA A 31 -4.69 4.89 12.12
N VAL A 32 -5.78 4.35 11.56
CA VAL A 32 -6.66 3.39 12.24
C VAL A 32 -5.98 2.03 12.42
N GLU A 33 -5.26 1.55 11.41
CA GLU A 33 -4.58 0.25 11.43
C GLU A 33 -3.20 0.29 12.14
N GLY A 34 -2.80 1.44 12.68
CA GLY A 34 -1.49 1.60 13.33
C GLY A 34 -0.30 1.41 12.39
N MET A 35 -0.51 1.44 11.08
CA MET A 35 0.52 1.19 10.08
C MET A 35 1.45 2.39 9.94
N LYS A 36 2.71 2.21 10.34
CA LYS A 36 3.78 3.20 10.12
C LYS A 36 4.60 2.83 8.89
N LYS A 37 4.95 3.83 8.07
CA LYS A 37 5.94 3.65 7.00
C LYS A 37 7.26 3.19 7.62
N SER A 38 7.79 2.06 7.13
CA SER A 38 9.15 1.61 7.42
C SER A 38 10.17 2.71 7.10
N ALA A 39 11.27 2.75 7.84
CA ALA A 39 12.37 3.68 7.58
C ALA A 39 12.89 3.55 6.14
N ALA A 40 12.96 2.32 5.60
CA ALA A 40 13.35 2.06 4.22
C ALA A 40 12.35 2.67 3.22
N ALA A 41 11.04 2.52 3.47
CA ALA A 41 10.00 3.12 2.63
C ALA A 41 10.04 4.65 2.66
N LYS A 42 10.38 5.26 3.80
CA LYS A 42 10.58 6.71 3.90
C LYS A 42 11.79 7.16 3.09
N ALA A 43 12.92 6.48 3.19
CA ALA A 43 14.13 6.81 2.45
C ALA A 43 13.91 6.73 0.93
N VAL A 44 13.39 5.61 0.43
CA VAL A 44 13.08 5.40 -0.99
C VAL A 44 12.06 6.43 -1.49
N SER A 45 11.01 6.72 -0.71
CA SER A 45 10.04 7.74 -1.11
C SER A 45 10.67 9.12 -1.29
N LYS A 46 11.57 9.53 -0.37
CA LYS A 46 12.28 10.81 -0.46
C LYS A 46 13.17 10.87 -1.68
N GLU A 47 13.93 9.81 -1.94
CA GLU A 47 14.82 9.71 -3.10
C GLU A 47 14.06 9.81 -4.42
N LEU A 48 12.99 9.04 -4.58
CA LEU A 48 12.18 9.06 -5.81
C LEU A 48 11.48 10.41 -6.02
N THR A 49 11.00 11.05 -4.94
CA THR A 49 10.46 12.42 -5.06
C THR A 49 11.53 13.46 -5.37
N GLY A 50 12.76 13.29 -4.85
CA GLY A 50 13.91 14.17 -5.14
C GLY A 50 14.37 14.06 -6.59
N ARG A 51 14.20 12.88 -7.21
CA ARG A 51 14.39 12.65 -8.65
C ARG A 51 13.27 13.24 -9.52
N GLY A 52 12.26 13.88 -8.91
CA GLY A 52 11.13 14.50 -9.62
C GLY A 52 10.07 13.51 -10.11
N LEU A 53 10.14 12.23 -9.70
CA LEU A 53 9.19 11.21 -10.14
C LEU A 53 7.81 11.46 -9.51
N LYS A 54 6.77 11.42 -10.35
CA LYS A 54 5.36 11.61 -9.95
C LYS A 54 4.47 10.54 -10.60
N GLY A 55 3.25 10.42 -10.10
CA GLY A 55 2.21 9.60 -10.71
C GLY A 55 2.60 8.13 -10.88
N ASP A 56 2.48 7.61 -12.10
CA ASP A 56 2.77 6.21 -12.43
C ASP A 56 4.26 5.87 -12.37
N ALA A 57 5.14 6.79 -12.77
CA ALA A 57 6.58 6.55 -12.72
C ALA A 57 7.08 6.36 -11.28
N TYR A 58 6.57 7.19 -10.36
CA TYR A 58 6.84 7.05 -8.93
C TYR A 58 6.32 5.71 -8.38
N ARG A 59 5.11 5.29 -8.79
CA ARG A 59 4.53 4.02 -8.38
C ARG A 59 5.32 2.82 -8.90
N ALA A 60 5.76 2.85 -10.16
CA ALA A 60 6.53 1.78 -10.78
C ALA A 60 7.89 1.58 -10.07
N GLU A 61 8.61 2.67 -9.81
CA GLU A 61 9.91 2.60 -9.11
C GLU A 61 9.76 2.18 -7.65
N LEU A 62 8.72 2.64 -6.95
CA LEU A 62 8.41 2.13 -5.61
C LEU A 62 8.14 0.63 -5.61
N VAL A 63 7.35 0.12 -6.56
CA VAL A 63 7.06 -1.31 -6.64
C VAL A 63 8.34 -2.09 -6.93
N LYS A 64 9.21 -1.63 -7.83
CA LYS A 64 10.53 -2.25 -8.09
C LYS A 64 11.38 -2.31 -6.82
N ALA A 65 11.44 -1.22 -6.05
CA ALA A 65 12.24 -1.15 -4.82
C ALA A 65 11.78 -2.11 -3.71
N PHE A 66 10.49 -2.50 -3.70
CA PHE A 66 9.92 -3.40 -2.70
C PHE A 66 9.55 -4.78 -3.23
N LYS A 67 9.74 -5.03 -4.54
CA LYS A 67 9.55 -6.35 -5.12
C LYS A 67 10.71 -7.24 -4.65
N LYS A 68 10.45 -8.05 -3.64
CA LYS A 68 11.34 -9.15 -3.23
C LYS A 68 11.52 -10.06 -4.45
N ALA A 69 12.77 -10.37 -4.79
CA ALA A 69 13.11 -11.41 -5.75
C ALA A 69 12.50 -12.75 -5.32
#